data_AF-A0A220TYD2-F1
#
_entry.id   AF-A0A220TYD2-F1
#
_cell.length_a   1.000
_cell.length_b   1.000
_cell.length_c   1.000
_cell.angle_alpha   90.00
_cell.angle_beta   90.00
_cell.angle_gamma   90.00
#
_symmetry.space_group_name_H-M   'P 1'
#
loop_
_entity.id
_entity.type
_entity.pdbx_description
1 polymer ?
#
loop_
_entity_poly.entity_id
_entity_poly.type
_entity_poly.pdbx_seq_one_letter_code
_entity_poly.pdbx_strand_id
1 'polypeptide(L)'
;MKEKFVLGIALFMSGTLLVGIMHLAIALYIPSLEGWTNPPGKFSTVMTEIMGWFPYILSIILMVAGITVLIFHYKKEWQSYLEKWESNKTDEKS
;
A
#
# COMPACT_ATOMS: atom_id res chain seq x y z
N MET A 1 16.11 -7.76 -13.16
CA MET A 1 14.66 -7.41 -13.31
C MET A 1 13.80 -7.80 -12.11
N LYS A 2 14.13 -8.86 -11.34
CA LYS A 2 13.33 -9.32 -10.20
C LYS A 2 13.43 -8.46 -8.94
N GLU A 3 14.58 -7.83 -8.70
CA GLU A 3 14.85 -7.07 -7.46
C GLU A 3 13.89 -5.89 -7.25
N LYS A 4 13.58 -5.13 -8.32
CA LYS A 4 12.65 -4.00 -8.26
C LYS A 4 11.21 -4.44 -7.96
N PHE A 5 10.83 -5.62 -8.45
CA PHE A 5 9.53 -6.22 -8.17
C PHE A 5 9.43 -6.69 -6.72
N VAL A 6 10.46 -7.38 -6.21
CA VAL A 6 10.55 -7.80 -4.80
C VAL A 6 10.53 -6.60 -3.87
N LEU A 7 11.24 -5.51 -4.21
CA LEU A 7 11.19 -4.25 -3.45
C LEU A 7 9.79 -3.63 -3.44
N GLY A 8 9.10 -3.60 -4.59
CA GLY A 8 7.72 -3.09 -4.69
C GLY A 8 6.74 -3.90 -3.82
N ILE A 9 6.84 -5.23 -3.85
CA ILE A 9 6.04 -6.13 -3.00
C ILE A 9 6.37 -5.91 -1.52
N ALA A 10 7.65 -5.86 -1.16
CA ALA A 10 8.08 -5.68 0.23
C ALA A 10 7.58 -4.35 0.80
N LEU A 11 7.68 -3.25 0.03
CA LEU A 11 7.13 -1.94 0.42
C LEU A 11 5.61 -2.01 0.62
N PHE A 12 4.90 -2.63 -0.31
CA PHE A 12 3.44 -2.73 -0.26
C PHE A 12 2.95 -3.60 0.92
N MET A 13 3.59 -4.75 1.12
CA MET A 13 3.33 -5.64 2.26
C MET A 13 3.63 -4.95 3.58
N SER A 14 4.75 -4.23 3.67
CA SER A 14 5.12 -3.45 4.87
C SER A 14 4.09 -2.36 5.15
N GLY A 15 3.67 -1.59 4.14
CA GLY A 15 2.60 -0.60 4.28
C GLY A 15 1.26 -1.22 4.68
N THR A 16 0.91 -2.41 4.17
CA THR A 16 -0.34 -3.09 4.54
C THR A 16 -0.30 -3.57 5.99
N LEU A 17 0.83 -4.13 6.40
CA LEU A 17 1.05 -4.64 7.76
C LEU A 17 1.03 -3.50 8.78
N LEU A 18 1.60 -2.35 8.44
CA LEU A 18 1.59 -1.16 9.29
C LEU A 18 0.16 -0.59 9.46
N VAL A 19 -0.67 -0.54 8.40
CA VAL A 19 -2.10 -0.20 8.53
C VAL A 19 -2.83 -1.21 9.43
N GLY A 20 -2.54 -2.51 9.27
CA GLY A 20 -3.16 -3.57 10.06
C GLY A 20 -2.86 -3.46 11.55
N ILE A 21 -1.60 -3.21 11.91
CA ILE A 21 -1.19 -2.99 13.30
C ILE A 21 -1.87 -1.74 13.86
N MET A 22 -2.03 -0.67 13.08
CA MET A 22 -2.75 0.52 13.53
C MET A 22 -4.23 0.24 13.83
N HIS A 23 -4.91 -0.54 13.00
CA HIS A 23 -6.29 -0.95 13.28
C HIS A 23 -6.38 -1.83 14.53
N LEU A 24 -5.40 -2.71 14.74
CA LEU A 24 -5.31 -3.52 15.95
C LEU A 24 -5.11 -2.65 17.21
N ALA A 25 -4.20 -1.67 17.15
CA ALA A 25 -3.96 -0.73 18.23
C ALA A 25 -5.23 0.06 18.58
N ILE A 26 -5.97 0.53 17.58
CA ILE A 26 -7.25 1.21 17.77
C ILE A 26 -8.26 0.26 18.44
N ALA A 27 -8.38 -0.98 17.98
CA ALA A 27 -9.31 -1.95 18.56
C ALA A 27 -9.00 -2.25 20.04
N LEU A 28 -7.72 -2.34 20.40
CA LEU A 28 -7.27 -2.55 21.77
C LEU A 28 -7.45 -1.30 22.67
N TYR A 29 -7.41 -0.10 22.10
CA TYR A 29 -7.50 1.17 22.84
C TYR A 29 -8.93 1.72 22.96
N ILE A 30 -9.84 1.32 22.07
CA ILE A 30 -11.27 1.66 22.18
C ILE A 30 -11.89 1.35 23.56
N PRO A 31 -11.65 0.18 24.19
CA PRO A 31 -12.25 -0.14 25.49
C PRO A 31 -11.68 0.68 26.65
N SER A 32 -10.49 1.29 26.53
CA SER A 32 -9.93 2.16 27.57
C SER A 32 -10.51 3.58 27.55
N LEU A 33 -11.32 3.94 26.55
CA LEU A 33 -12.01 5.23 26.49
C LEU A 33 -13.41 5.14 27.11
N GLU A 34 -13.56 5.72 28.30
CA GLU A 34 -14.84 5.88 29.00
C GLU A 34 -15.79 6.79 28.21
N GLY A 35 -16.92 6.22 27.74
CA GLY A 35 -18.01 6.97 27.10
C GLY A 35 -17.80 7.29 25.60
N TRP A 36 -18.87 7.20 24.81
CA TRP A 36 -18.90 7.51 23.37
C TRP A 36 -19.28 8.97 23.07
N THR A 37 -19.43 9.80 24.10
CA THR A 37 -20.35 10.95 24.05
C THR A 37 -19.67 12.31 24.07
N ASN A 38 -18.34 12.38 24.25
CA ASN A 38 -17.63 13.66 24.23
C ASN A 38 -16.98 13.91 22.86
N PRO A 39 -17.27 15.05 22.19
CA PRO A 39 -16.46 15.50 21.06
C PRO A 39 -15.04 15.84 21.57
N PRO A 40 -13.95 15.51 20.85
CA PRO A 40 -13.85 15.04 19.47
C PRO A 40 -13.96 13.50 19.36
N GLY A 41 -14.51 13.00 18.25
CA GLY A 41 -14.89 11.59 18.10
C GLY A 41 -13.77 10.57 18.43
N LYS A 42 -14.14 9.41 19.00
CA LYS A 42 -13.23 8.38 19.55
C LYS A 42 -12.02 8.08 18.66
N PHE A 43 -12.20 7.95 17.36
CA PHE A 43 -11.11 7.63 16.43
C PHE A 43 -10.00 8.71 16.41
N SER A 44 -10.38 9.99 16.40
CA SER A 44 -9.41 11.09 16.40
C SER A 44 -8.68 11.20 17.74
N THR A 45 -9.38 10.94 18.85
CA THR A 45 -8.79 10.95 20.20
C THR A 45 -7.79 9.82 20.35
N VAL A 46 -8.16 8.59 19.99
CA VAL A 46 -7.25 7.44 19.97
C VAL A 46 -6.04 7.72 19.08
N MET A 47 -6.25 8.22 17.86
CA MET A 47 -5.16 8.52 16.92
C MET A 47 -4.20 9.58 17.46
N THR A 48 -4.69 10.58 18.19
CA THR A 48 -3.85 11.62 18.80
C THR A 48 -3.10 11.08 20.02
N GLU A 49 -3.76 10.28 20.86
CA GLU A 49 -3.15 9.69 22.07
C GLU A 49 -2.07 8.66 21.75
N ILE A 50 -2.30 7.79 20.77
CA ILE A 50 -1.31 6.76 20.36
C ILE A 50 -0.27 7.32 19.38
N MET A 51 -0.25 8.64 19.14
CA MET A 51 0.50 9.28 18.03
C MET A 51 0.31 8.57 16.69
N GLY A 52 -0.85 7.94 16.50
CA GLY A 52 -1.14 7.03 15.40
C GLY A 52 -1.29 7.71 14.05
N TRP A 53 -1.47 9.04 14.02
CA TRP A 53 -1.44 9.84 12.80
C TRP A 53 -0.14 9.66 12.01
N PHE A 54 1.01 9.63 12.69
CA PHE A 54 2.31 9.49 12.04
C PHE A 54 2.47 8.14 11.32
N PRO A 55 2.34 6.97 11.98
CA PRO A 55 2.43 5.69 11.32
C PRO A 55 1.31 5.50 10.28
N TYR A 56 0.11 6.06 10.48
CA TYR A 56 -0.99 5.95 9.51
C TYR A 56 -0.70 6.67 8.20
N ILE A 57 -0.25 7.93 8.26
CA ILE A 57 0.16 8.70 7.08
C ILE A 57 1.35 8.02 6.39
N LEU A 58 2.35 7.59 7.16
CA LEU A 58 3.51 6.87 6.64
C LEU A 58 3.11 5.59 5.91
N SER A 59 2.13 4.88 6.44
CA SER A 59 1.57 3.65 5.87
C SER A 59 0.93 3.88 4.50
N ILE A 60 0.14 4.94 4.37
CA ILE A 60 -0.49 5.32 3.10
C ILE A 60 0.58 5.65 2.07
N ILE A 61 1.61 6.41 2.45
CA ILE A 61 2.72 6.76 1.56
C ILE A 61 3.45 5.50 1.09
N LEU A 62 3.78 4.58 2.01
CA LEU A 62 4.42 3.29 1.69
C LEU A 62 3.58 2.45 0.73
N MET A 63 2.26 2.41 0.95
CA MET A 63 1.33 1.63 0.13
C MET A 63 1.20 2.22 -1.28
N VAL A 64 1.06 3.54 -1.40
CA VAL A 64 1.00 4.25 -2.69
C VAL A 64 2.33 4.13 -3.45
N ALA A 65 3.46 4.29 -2.76
CA ALA A 65 4.79 4.12 -3.35
C ALA A 65 5.00 2.68 -3.86
N GLY A 66 4.64 1.67 -3.06
CA GLY A 66 4.71 0.26 -3.44
C GLY A 66 3.87 -0.06 -4.67
N ILE A 67 2.60 0.38 -4.69
CA ILE A 67 1.70 0.22 -5.86
C ILE A 67 2.29 0.89 -7.10
N THR A 68 2.78 2.12 -6.96
CA THR A 68 3.35 2.88 -8.08
C THR A 68 4.51 2.13 -8.72
N VAL A 69 5.43 1.59 -7.91
CA VAL A 69 6.56 0.77 -8.38
C VAL A 69 6.08 -0.49 -9.12
N LEU A 70 5.07 -1.17 -8.59
CA LEU A 70 4.50 -2.37 -9.22
C LEU A 70 3.82 -2.07 -10.55
N ILE A 71 3.04 -0.98 -10.65
CA ILE A 71 2.38 -0.56 -11.89
C ILE A 71 3.43 -0.20 -12.95
N PHE A 72 4.47 0.55 -12.60
CA PHE A 72 5.54 0.88 -13.55
C PHE A 72 6.27 -0.36 -14.05
N HIS A 73 6.50 -1.35 -13.18
CA HIS A 73 7.09 -2.62 -13.58
C HIS A 73 6.21 -3.36 -14.58
N TYR A 74 4.92 -3.54 -14.25
CA TYR A 74 3.95 -4.22 -15.11
C TYR A 74 3.78 -3.53 -16.47
N LYS A 75 3.71 -2.19 -16.49
CA LYS A 75 3.62 -1.43 -17.74
C LYS A 75 4.81 -1.69 -18.66
N LYS A 76 6.03 -1.63 -18.12
CA LYS A 76 7.25 -1.86 -18.91
C LYS A 76 7.30 -3.27 -19.47
N GLU A 77 6.94 -4.25 -18.65
CA GLU A 77 6.92 -5.66 -19.06
C GLU A 77 5.85 -5.91 -20.13
N TRP A 78 4.65 -5.37 -19.97
CA TRP A 78 3.56 -5.44 -20.96
C TRP A 78 3.96 -4.86 -22.33
N GLN A 79 4.66 -3.72 -22.37
CA GLN A 79 5.14 -3.13 -23.62
C GLN A 79 6.08 -4.08 -24.37
N SER A 80 7.01 -4.74 -23.66
CA SER A 80 7.93 -5.69 -24.28
C SER A 80 7.23 -6.93 -24.85
N TYR A 81 6.11 -7.35 -24.26
CA TYR A 81 5.28 -8.43 -24.80
C TYR A 81 4.55 -8.01 -26.07
N LEU A 82 4.06 -6.76 -26.13
CA LEU A 82 3.36 -6.24 -27.31
C LEU A 82 4.32 -6.15 -28.51
N GLU A 83 5.50 -5.56 -28.33
CA GLU A 83 6.51 -5.47 -29.41
C GLU A 83 6.90 -6.85 -29.96
N LYS A 84 7.11 -7.83 -29.07
CA LYS A 84 7.41 -9.22 -29.48
C LYS A 84 6.26 -9.86 -30.25
N TRP A 85 5.03 -9.65 -29.81
CA TRP A 85 3.86 -10.21 -30.47
C TRP A 85 3.64 -9.59 -31.87
N GLU A 86 3.86 -8.28 -32.02
CA GLU A 86 3.78 -7.59 -33.31
C GLU A 86 4.87 -8.04 -34.29
N SER A 87 6.11 -8.23 -33.82
CA SER A 87 7.20 -8.77 -34.63
C SER A 87 6.88 -10.16 -35.18
N ASN A 88 6.52 -11.11 -34.31
CA ASN A 88 6.20 -12.49 -34.72
C ASN A 88 5.06 -12.56 -35.74
N LYS A 89 4.06 -11.67 -35.61
CA LYS A 89 2.92 -11.62 -36.52
C LYS A 89 3.29 -11.09 -37.91
N THR A 90 4.38 -10.34 -38.01
CA THR A 90 4.90 -9.82 -39.28
C THR A 90 5.73 -10.88 -40.01
N ASP A 91 6.48 -11.70 -39.25
CA ASP A 91 7.31 -12.79 -39.78
C ASP A 91 6.47 -13.98 -40.31
N GLU A 92 5.31 -14.26 -39.71
CA GLU A 92 4.39 -15.33 -40.18
C GLU A 92 3.69 -14.97 -41.51
N LYS A 93 3.67 -13.68 -41.87
CA LYS A 93 3.00 -13.18 -43.07
C LYS A 93 3.92 -12.99 -44.28
N SER A 94 5.24 -13.15 -44.13
CA SER A 94 6.24 -13.05 -45.21
C SER A 94 6.64 -14.42 -45.73
#